data_AF-A0A914FQ54-F1
#
_entry.id   AF-A0A914FQ54-F1
#
_cell.length_a   1.000
_cell.length_b   1.000
_cell.length_c   1.000
_cell.angle_alpha   90.00
_cell.angle_beta   90.00
_cell.angle_gamma   90.00
#
_symmetry.space_group_name_H-M   'P 1'
#
loop_
_entity.id
_entity.type
_entity.pdbx_description
1 polymer ?
#
loop_
_entity_poly.entity_id
_entity_poly.type
_entity_poly.pdbx_seq_one_letter_code
_entity_poly.pdbx_strand_id
1 'polypeptide(L)'
;MKLIILIATVIFFAGNCSGKALLKDEKADDESMKEKICEMCVSLITKATTQIIEHEDDFKQNGGKICDVVTLGNDKLDKKCHEIITDKVDQIISMVKSADSPKDVCIAIKVC
;
A
#
# COMPACT_ATOMS: atom_id res chain seq x y z
N MET A 1 25.48 23.20 2.83
CA MET A 1 26.05 23.76 4.09
C MET A 1 25.91 25.28 4.04
N LYS A 2 25.56 25.88 5.19
CA LYS A 2 25.20 27.29 5.46
C LYS A 2 23.71 27.61 5.22
N LEU A 3 22.78 27.54 6.19
CA LEU A 3 22.68 28.06 7.58
C LEU A 3 21.89 29.39 7.61
N ILE A 4 21.08 29.55 8.67
CA ILE A 4 20.45 30.78 9.21
C ILE A 4 19.02 31.02 8.64
N ILE A 5 17.90 30.62 9.27
CA ILE A 5 17.30 30.96 10.59
C ILE A 5 17.16 32.46 10.85
N LEU A 6 15.98 33.02 10.51
CA LEU A 6 15.36 34.21 11.11
C LEU A 6 13.84 34.02 10.89
N ILE A 7 13.08 33.38 11.79
CA ILE A 7 12.52 33.93 13.04
C ILE A 7 12.42 35.46 13.01
N ALA A 8 11.22 35.99 12.74
CA ALA A 8 10.63 37.13 13.44
C ALA A 8 9.30 37.56 12.79
N THR A 9 8.21 37.13 13.42
CA THR A 9 7.13 38.01 13.91
C THR A 9 6.53 39.05 12.97
N VAL A 10 5.26 38.87 12.56
CA VAL A 10 4.15 39.84 12.76
C VAL A 10 2.84 39.02 12.72
N ILE A 11 2.34 38.54 13.88
CA ILE A 11 1.27 39.15 14.71
C ILE A 11 -0.13 38.91 14.09
N PHE A 12 -0.86 37.89 14.58
CA PHE A 12 -1.87 38.00 15.65
C PHE A 12 -3.14 38.73 15.18
N PHE A 13 -4.12 37.97 14.68
CA PHE A 13 -5.53 38.32 14.86
C PHE A 13 -6.24 37.10 15.46
N ALA A 14 -6.76 37.32 16.66
CA ALA A 14 -7.49 36.36 17.45
C ALA A 14 -8.79 35.95 16.75
N GLY A 15 -8.99 34.63 16.62
CA GLY A 15 -10.20 34.02 16.10
C GLY A 15 -10.22 32.56 16.52
N ASN A 16 -10.93 32.30 17.61
CA ASN A 16 -11.07 31.02 18.30
C ASN A 16 -11.50 29.88 17.36
N CYS A 17 -10.68 28.85 17.20
CA CYS A 17 -11.14 27.49 16.91
C CYS A 17 -10.09 26.47 17.36
N SER A 18 -10.46 25.67 18.36
CA SER A 18 -9.70 24.54 18.88
C SER A 18 -9.28 23.59 17.77
N GLY A 19 -7.99 23.55 17.49
CA GLY A 19 -7.38 22.59 16.58
C GLY A 19 -5.88 22.64 16.79
N LYS A 20 -5.35 21.62 17.47
CA LYS A 20 -3.92 21.48 17.77
C LYS A 20 -3.08 21.77 16.53
N ALA A 21 -2.11 22.66 16.71
CA ALA A 21 -0.94 22.74 15.85
C ALA A 21 -0.31 21.36 15.70
N LEU A 22 -0.20 20.87 14.46
CA LEU A 22 0.92 20.05 14.02
C LEU A 22 1.14 20.33 12.54
N LEU A 23 2.25 21.02 12.28
CA LEU A 23 2.96 20.97 11.01
C LEU A 23 3.10 19.49 10.62
N LYS A 24 2.47 19.09 9.52
CA LYS A 24 2.80 17.91 8.73
C LYS A 24 2.97 18.45 7.32
N ASP A 25 4.20 18.86 7.05
CA ASP A 25 5.14 18.07 6.25
C ASP A 25 4.80 18.22 4.77
N GLU A 26 5.69 18.95 4.11
CA GLU A 26 5.99 18.89 2.70
C GLU A 26 6.25 17.42 2.30
N LYS A 27 5.17 16.64 2.07
CA LYS A 27 5.17 15.23 1.63
C LYS A 27 3.84 14.84 0.98
N ALA A 28 3.33 15.68 0.09
CA ALA A 28 2.02 15.49 -0.53
C ALA A 28 2.04 14.65 -1.82
N ASP A 29 3.20 14.21 -2.33
CA ASP A 29 3.28 13.42 -3.59
C ASP A 29 3.60 11.93 -3.40
N ASP A 30 4.23 11.51 -2.29
CA ASP A 30 4.62 10.12 -2.02
C ASP A 30 3.53 9.29 -1.31
N GLU A 31 2.73 9.91 -0.43
CA GLU A 31 1.64 9.23 0.32
C GLU A 31 0.53 8.75 -0.62
N SER A 32 0.19 9.53 -1.66
CA SER A 32 -0.86 9.16 -2.62
C SER A 32 -0.49 7.93 -3.44
N MET A 33 0.79 7.73 -3.74
CA MET A 33 1.25 6.55 -4.48
C MET A 33 1.27 5.31 -3.58
N LYS A 34 1.68 5.45 -2.31
CA LYS A 34 1.63 4.35 -1.33
C LYS A 34 0.21 3.90 -1.05
N GLU A 35 -0.73 4.82 -0.92
CA GLU A 35 -2.12 4.48 -0.70
C GLU A 35 -2.69 3.69 -1.89
N LYS A 36 -2.41 4.11 -3.13
CA LYS A 36 -2.79 3.34 -4.33
C LYS A 36 -2.12 1.96 -4.41
N ILE A 37 -0.85 1.86 -4.00
CA ILE A 37 -0.14 0.57 -3.94
C ILE A 37 -0.76 -0.35 -2.89
N CYS A 38 -1.17 0.21 -1.75
CA CYS A 38 -1.86 -0.51 -0.70
C CYS A 38 -3.26 -0.99 -1.16
N GLU A 39 -4.06 -0.12 -1.79
CA GLU A 39 -5.36 -0.49 -2.37
C GLU A 39 -5.25 -1.57 -3.43
N MET A 40 -4.22 -1.49 -4.27
CA MET A 40 -3.89 -2.49 -5.27
C MET A 40 -3.56 -3.83 -4.63
N CYS A 41 -2.73 -3.84 -3.58
CA CYS A 41 -2.43 -5.05 -2.82
C CYS A 41 -3.69 -5.66 -2.21
N VAL A 42 -4.52 -4.85 -1.54
CA VAL A 42 -5.76 -5.32 -0.92
C VAL A 42 -6.69 -5.95 -1.97
N SER A 43 -6.80 -5.33 -3.14
CA SER A 43 -7.60 -5.86 -4.26
C SER A 43 -7.05 -7.19 -4.78
N LEU A 44 -5.72 -7.30 -4.88
CA LEU A 44 -5.05 -8.53 -5.27
C LEU A 44 -5.29 -9.64 -4.25
N ILE A 45 -5.06 -9.38 -2.97
CA ILE A 45 -5.28 -10.36 -1.91
C ILE A 45 -6.76 -10.75 -1.82
N THR A 46 -7.69 -9.81 -2.01
CA THR A 46 -9.13 -10.13 -2.04
C THR A 46 -9.46 -11.12 -3.16
N LYS A 47 -8.94 -10.90 -4.37
CA LYS A 47 -9.10 -11.85 -5.50
C LYS A 47 -8.37 -13.16 -5.25
N ALA A 48 -7.18 -13.08 -4.66
CA ALA A 48 -6.36 -14.22 -4.28
C ALA A 48 -7.09 -15.11 -3.26
N THR A 49 -7.74 -14.52 -2.25
CA THR A 49 -8.45 -15.27 -1.20
C THR A 49 -9.52 -16.17 -1.79
N THR A 50 -10.33 -15.66 -2.72
CA THR A 50 -11.32 -16.49 -3.41
C THR A 50 -10.66 -17.62 -4.21
N GLN A 51 -9.61 -17.32 -4.97
CA GLN A 51 -8.92 -18.35 -5.78
C GLN A 51 -8.14 -19.36 -4.96
N ILE A 52 -7.49 -18.97 -3.86
CA ILE A 52 -6.68 -19.84 -3.00
C ILE A 52 -7.59 -20.82 -2.25
N ILE A 53 -8.78 -20.39 -1.82
CA ILE A 53 -9.74 -21.24 -1.12
C ILE A 53 -10.29 -22.32 -2.07
N GLU A 54 -10.53 -21.98 -3.33
CA GLU A 54 -11.10 -22.91 -4.32
C GLU A 54 -10.01 -23.78 -4.97
N HIS A 55 -8.87 -23.20 -5.34
CA HIS A 55 -7.79 -23.82 -6.11
C HIS A 55 -6.41 -23.18 -5.80
N GLU A 56 -5.79 -23.56 -4.68
CA GLU A 56 -4.46 -23.06 -4.26
C GLU A 56 -3.37 -23.20 -5.34
N ASP A 57 -3.33 -24.35 -6.03
CA ASP A 57 -2.35 -24.63 -7.07
C ASP A 57 -2.50 -23.69 -8.27
N ASP A 58 -3.73 -23.25 -8.54
CA ASP A 58 -4.02 -22.28 -9.60
C ASP A 58 -3.54 -20.89 -9.22
N PHE A 59 -3.56 -20.50 -7.94
CA PHE A 59 -3.00 -19.22 -7.52
C PHE A 59 -1.47 -19.18 -7.69
N LYS A 60 -0.77 -20.28 -7.39
CA LYS A 60 0.68 -20.37 -7.61
C LYS A 60 1.05 -20.31 -9.10
N GLN A 61 0.26 -20.95 -9.97
CA GLN A 61 0.51 -20.93 -11.41
C GLN A 61 0.00 -19.67 -12.14
N ASN A 62 -1.12 -19.10 -11.68
CA ASN A 62 -1.78 -17.97 -12.33
C ASN A 62 -1.63 -16.65 -11.57
N GLY A 63 -0.85 -16.60 -10.49
CA GLY A 63 -0.63 -15.37 -9.71
C GLY A 63 -0.20 -14.19 -10.58
N GLY A 64 0.67 -14.43 -11.57
CA GLY A 64 1.06 -13.40 -12.55
C GLY A 64 -0.12 -12.83 -13.36
N LYS A 65 -1.08 -13.67 -13.75
CA LYS A 65 -2.28 -13.20 -14.47
C LYS A 65 -3.17 -12.32 -13.59
N ILE A 66 -3.13 -12.51 -12.27
CA ILE A 66 -3.85 -11.65 -11.33
C ILE A 66 -3.19 -10.28 -11.27
N CYS A 67 -1.86 -10.22 -11.37
CA CYS A 67 -1.14 -8.95 -11.50
C CYS A 67 -1.55 -8.18 -12.75
N ASP A 68 -1.62 -8.83 -13.91
CA ASP A 68 -2.08 -8.20 -15.15
C ASP A 68 -3.47 -7.56 -14.99
N VAL A 69 -4.39 -8.28 -14.34
CA VAL A 69 -5.77 -7.83 -14.11
C VAL A 69 -5.85 -6.68 -13.11
N VAL A 70 -5.08 -6.76 -12.02
CA VAL A 70 -5.11 -5.77 -10.94
C VAL A 70 -4.41 -4.47 -11.35
N THR A 71 -3.34 -4.58 -12.13
CA THR A 71 -2.53 -3.43 -12.55
C THR A 71 -3.04 -2.78 -13.84
N LEU A 72 -4.06 -3.38 -14.47
CA LEU A 72 -4.64 -2.95 -15.75
C LEU A 72 -3.58 -2.82 -16.85
N GLY A 73 -2.54 -3.65 -16.82
CA GLY A 73 -1.44 -3.61 -17.78
C GLY A 73 -0.46 -2.44 -17.57
N ASN A 74 -0.37 -1.88 -16.37
CA ASN A 74 0.66 -0.90 -16.05
C ASN A 74 1.99 -1.60 -15.76
N ASP A 75 2.93 -1.55 -16.70
CA ASP A 75 4.23 -2.24 -16.62
C ASP A 75 4.99 -2.09 -15.29
N LYS A 76 4.92 -0.91 -14.66
CA LYS A 76 5.64 -0.67 -13.39
C LYS A 76 4.96 -1.35 -12.21
N LEU A 77 3.63 -1.26 -12.17
CA LEU A 77 2.83 -1.91 -11.13
C LEU A 77 2.84 -3.43 -11.33
N ASP A 78 2.77 -3.87 -12.58
CA ASP A 78 2.77 -5.26 -12.96
C ASP A 78 4.07 -5.95 -12.54
N LYS A 79 5.22 -5.38 -12.93
CA LYS A 79 6.52 -5.85 -12.46
C LYS A 79 6.59 -5.93 -10.93
N LYS A 80 6.05 -4.92 -10.23
CA LYS A 80 6.10 -4.91 -8.77
C LYS A 80 5.20 -5.97 -8.14
N CYS A 81 4.04 -6.19 -8.74
CA CYS A 81 3.10 -7.22 -8.35
C CYS A 81 3.71 -8.62 -8.57
N HIS A 82 4.36 -8.84 -9.71
CA HIS A 82 5.07 -10.07 -10.01
C HIS A 82 6.21 -10.34 -9.03
N GLU A 83 6.99 -9.31 -8.65
CA GLU A 83 8.00 -9.41 -7.58
C GLU A 83 7.37 -9.85 -6.25
N ILE A 84 6.25 -9.22 -5.86
CA ILE A 84 5.53 -9.56 -4.61
C ILE A 84 5.06 -11.01 -4.62
N ILE A 85 4.42 -11.46 -5.70
CA ILE A 85 3.95 -12.84 -5.80
C ILE A 85 5.14 -13.80 -5.77
N THR A 86 6.18 -13.55 -6.57
CA THR A 86 7.33 -14.46 -6.61
C THR A 86 8.01 -14.61 -5.25
N ASP A 87 8.16 -13.52 -4.50
CA ASP A 87 8.87 -13.53 -3.22
C ASP A 87 8.00 -13.91 -2.02
N LYS A 88 6.67 -13.71 -2.12
CA LYS A 88 5.74 -13.78 -0.98
C LYS A 88 4.55 -14.70 -1.18
N VAL A 89 4.40 -15.39 -2.31
CA VAL A 89 3.23 -16.23 -2.61
C VAL A 89 2.94 -17.24 -1.50
N ASP A 90 3.94 -17.95 -0.98
CA ASP A 90 3.73 -18.94 0.10
C ASP A 90 3.28 -18.28 1.41
N GLN A 91 3.83 -17.11 1.72
CA GLN A 91 3.45 -16.33 2.90
C GLN A 91 2.01 -15.80 2.74
N ILE A 92 1.66 -15.29 1.56
CA ILE A 92 0.32 -14.81 1.22
C ILE A 92 -0.70 -15.96 1.36
N ILE A 93 -0.41 -17.12 0.79
CA ILE A 93 -1.28 -18.30 0.89
C ILE A 93 -1.48 -18.70 2.35
N SER A 94 -0.41 -18.73 3.14
CA SER A 94 -0.52 -19.07 4.57
C SER A 94 -1.40 -18.07 5.33
N MET A 95 -1.22 -16.77 5.12
CA MET A 95 -1.99 -15.74 5.84
C MET A 95 -3.46 -15.70 5.39
N VAL A 96 -3.70 -15.90 4.08
CA VAL A 96 -5.06 -16.04 3.52
C VAL A 96 -5.78 -17.26 4.14
N LYS A 97 -5.09 -18.40 4.29
CA LYS A 97 -5.65 -19.60 4.94
C LYS A 97 -5.89 -19.41 6.43
N SER A 98 -5.10 -18.56 7.10
CA SER A 98 -5.28 -18.19 8.50
C SER A 98 -6.44 -17.22 8.75
N ALA A 99 -7.20 -16.85 7.70
CA ALA A 99 -8.31 -15.90 7.74
C ALA A 99 -7.90 -14.47 8.12
N ASP A 100 -6.64 -14.10 7.85
CA ASP A 100 -6.19 -12.72 7.98
C ASP A 100 -6.93 -11.82 6.97
N SER A 101 -7.27 -10.61 7.38
CA SER A 101 -7.95 -9.69 6.47
C SER A 101 -7.01 -9.31 5.31
N PRO A 102 -7.50 -9.06 4.08
CA PRO A 102 -6.65 -8.68 2.95
C PRO A 102 -5.72 -7.49 3.24
N LYS A 103 -6.16 -6.58 4.12
CA LYS A 103 -5.36 -5.45 4.59
C LYS A 103 -4.23 -5.88 5.51
N ASP A 104 -4.48 -6.78 6.44
CA ASP A 104 -3.46 -7.29 7.37
C ASP A 104 -2.39 -8.09 6.62
N VAL A 105 -2.78 -8.88 5.62
CA VAL A 105 -1.84 -9.56 4.72
C VAL A 105 -0.91 -8.54 4.04
N CYS A 106 -1.47 -7.46 3.48
CA CYS A 106 -0.71 -6.42 2.81
C CYS A 106 0.23 -5.63 3.74
N ILE A 107 -0.16 -5.43 5.00
CA ILE A 107 0.72 -4.88 6.06
C ILE A 107 1.83 -5.86 6.42
N ALA A 108 1.51 -7.14 6.55
CA ALA A 108 2.46 -8.18 6.91
C ALA A 108 3.56 -8.39 5.86
N ILE A 109 3.24 -8.21 4.57
CA ILE A 109 4.23 -8.23 3.47
C ILE A 109 4.90 -6.87 3.22
N LYS A 110 4.61 -5.85 4.05
CA LYS A 110 5.19 -4.49 3.98
C LYS A 110 4.90 -3.75 2.67
N VAL A 111 3.72 -3.99 2.10
CA VAL A 111 3.23 -3.26 0.92
C VAL A 111 2.36 -2.09 1.36
N CYS A 112 1.47 -2.36 2.33
CA CYS A 112 1.00 -1.40 3.31
C CYS A 112 1.89 -1.51 4.58
#